data_AF-A0A0C3NMT6-F1
#
_entry.id   AF-A0A0C3NMT6-F1
#
_cell.length_a   1.000
_cell.length_b   1.000
_cell.length_c   1.000
_cell.angle_alpha   90.00
_cell.angle_beta   90.00
_cell.angle_gamma   90.00
#
_symmetry.space_group_name_H-M   'P 1'
#
loop_
_entity.id
_entity.type
_entity.pdbx_description
1 polymer ?
#
loop_
_entity_poly.entity_id
_entity_poly.type
_entity_poly.pdbx_seq_one_letter_code
_entity_poly.pdbx_strand_id
1 'polypeptide(L)'
;MKAMTADTLRVDILRKVMELNEDKLKEVYCFVNSLLKQEEKVKEYELPEELLQQVADYTDKLIAKGGPFYTTEEVFDEIDKKMGWK
;
A
#
# COMPACT_ATOMS: atom_id res chain seq x y z
N MET A 1 23.46 21.03 20.16
CA MET A 1 23.37 19.57 19.91
C MET A 1 23.72 19.33 18.46
N LYS A 2 24.73 18.50 18.16
CA LYS A 2 24.98 18.06 16.77
C LYS A 2 23.77 17.24 16.33
N ALA A 3 23.11 17.63 15.24
CA ALA A 3 22.09 16.81 14.62
C ALA A 3 22.76 15.51 14.17
N MET A 4 22.42 14.41 14.84
CA MET A 4 22.85 13.09 14.41
C MET A 4 22.13 12.78 13.11
N THR A 5 22.88 12.45 12.06
CA THR A 5 22.28 12.01 10.81
C THR A 5 21.57 10.68 11.04
N ALA A 6 20.50 10.41 10.28
CA ALA A 6 19.74 9.16 10.38
C ALA A 6 20.65 7.92 10.26
N ASP A 7 21.69 8.00 9.43
CA ASP A 7 22.65 6.92 9.26
C ASP A 7 23.54 6.71 10.50
N THR A 8 23.89 7.78 11.21
CA THR A 8 24.64 7.67 12.47
C THR A 8 23.79 6.98 13.54
N LEU A 9 22.50 7.32 13.62
CA LEU A 9 21.55 6.68 14.54
C LEU A 9 21.37 5.20 14.23
N ARG A 10 21.25 4.84 12.94
CA ARG A 10 21.14 3.43 12.51
C ARG A 10 22.35 2.61 12.93
N VAL A 11 23.55 3.12 12.69
CA VAL A 11 24.80 2.43 13.05
C VAL A 11 24.93 2.27 14.57
N ASP A 12 24.58 3.29 15.34
CA ASP A 12 24.63 3.22 16.81
C ASP A 12 23.59 2.25 17.40
N ILE A 13 22.40 2.17 16.80
CA ILE A 13 21.38 1.17 17.18
C ILE A 13 21.90 -0.24 16.91
N LEU A 14 22.45 -0.49 15.71
CA LEU A 14 23.00 -1.81 15.37
C LEU A 14 24.15 -2.21 16.29
N ARG A 15 25.04 -1.26 16.64
CA ARG A 15 26.11 -1.51 17.60
C ARG A 15 25.55 -1.94 18.95
N LYS A 16 24.56 -1.22 19.48
CA LYS A 16 23.91 -1.57 20.75
C LYS A 16 23.23 -2.93 20.70
N VAL A 17 22.58 -3.29 19.59
CA VAL A 17 21.92 -4.60 19.43
C VAL A 17 22.95 -5.74 19.44
N MET A 18 24.11 -5.55 18.82
CA MET A 18 25.20 -6.56 18.84
C MET A 18 25.82 -6.75 20.23
N GLU A 19 25.71 -5.77 21.12
CA GLU A 19 26.20 -5.84 22.51
C GLU A 19 25.21 -6.52 23.47
N LEU A 20 23.98 -6.82 23.03
CA LEU A 20 22.96 -7.45 23.87
C LEU A 20 23.19 -8.97 24.02
N ASN A 21 22.75 -9.50 25.16
CA ASN A 21 22.69 -10.94 25.38
C ASN A 21 21.42 -11.54 24.76
N GLU A 22 21.36 -12.87 24.68
CA GLU A 22 20.30 -13.63 23.99
C GLU A 22 18.89 -13.30 24.52
N ASP A 23 18.72 -13.19 25.83
CA ASP A 23 17.43 -12.86 26.44
C ASP A 23 16.93 -11.46 26.03
N LYS A 24 17.81 -10.46 26.04
CA LYS A 24 17.46 -9.09 25.62
C LYS A 24 17.25 -8.98 24.11
N LEU A 25 18.01 -9.74 23.33
CA LEU A 25 17.78 -9.84 21.88
C LEU A 25 16.39 -10.39 21.58
N LYS A 26 15.94 -11.40 22.33
CA LYS A 26 14.61 -11.98 22.20
C LYS A 26 13.51 -10.97 22.57
N GLU A 27 13.73 -10.17 23.61
CA GLU A 27 12.80 -9.10 24.00
C GLU A 27 12.67 -8.02 22.91
N VAL A 28 13.81 -7.56 22.36
CA VAL A 28 13.83 -6.60 21.24
C VAL A 28 13.12 -7.18 20.01
N TYR A 29 13.37 -8.45 19.68
CA TYR A 29 12.69 -9.14 18.59
C TYR A 29 11.17 -9.18 18.80
N CYS A 30 10.71 -9.59 19.99
CA CYS A 30 9.29 -9.62 20.33
C CYS A 30 8.64 -8.23 20.20
N PHE A 31 9.34 -7.18 20.67
CA PHE A 31 8.86 -5.81 20.58
C PHE A 31 8.75 -5.33 19.13
N VAL A 32 9.81 -5.48 18.31
CA VAL A 32 9.78 -5.10 16.89
C VAL A 32 8.69 -5.87 16.14
N ASN A 33 8.55 -7.16 16.41
CA ASN A 33 7.52 -7.98 15.78
C ASN A 33 6.10 -7.55 16.21
N SER A 34 5.92 -7.06 17.44
CA SER A 34 4.63 -6.50 17.88
C SER A 34 4.26 -5.21 17.15
N LEU A 35 5.25 -4.36 16.84
CA LEU A 35 5.05 -3.13 16.07
C LEU A 35 4.70 -3.43 14.60
N LEU A 36 5.41 -4.38 13.98
CA LEU A 36 5.12 -4.82 12.61
C LEU A 36 3.70 -5.41 12.48
N LYS A 37 3.26 -6.19 13.48
CA LYS A 37 1.88 -6.72 13.53
C LYS A 37 0.82 -5.65 13.78
N GLN A 38 1.18 -4.54 14.43
CA GLN A 38 0.28 -3.38 14.56
C GLN A 38 0.16 -2.64 13.22
N GLU A 39 1.24 -2.51 12.44
CA GLU A 39 1.18 -1.95 11.09
C GLU A 39 0.37 -2.83 10.12
N GLU A 40 0.45 -4.15 10.25
CA GLU A 40 -0.33 -5.11 9.43
C GLU A 40 -1.84 -5.01 9.67
N LYS A 41 -2.27 -4.64 10.88
CA LYS A 41 -3.71 -4.47 11.21
C LYS A 41 -4.29 -3.14 10.73
N VAL A 42 -3.49 -2.22 10.17
CA VAL A 42 -3.90 -0.83 9.91
C VAL A 42 -4.24 -0.55 8.43
N LYS A 43 -4.23 -1.53 7.52
CA LYS A 43 -4.62 -1.25 6.12
C LYS A 43 -5.50 -2.32 5.47
N GLU A 44 -6.66 -2.59 6.04
CA GLU A 44 -7.83 -2.80 5.18
C GLU A 44 -8.21 -1.42 4.64
N TYR A 45 -7.86 -1.14 3.39
CA TYR A 45 -8.31 0.07 2.72
C TYR A 45 -9.82 -0.08 2.46
N GLU A 46 -10.63 0.49 3.34
CA GLU A 46 -12.05 0.67 3.08
C GLU A 46 -12.20 1.77 2.03
N LEU A 47 -12.68 1.41 0.83
CA LEU A 47 -12.94 2.38 -0.22
C LEU A 47 -13.97 3.40 0.31
N PRO A 48 -13.66 4.71 0.33
CA PRO A 48 -14.59 5.73 0.80
C PRO A 48 -15.96 5.62 0.14
N GLU A 49 -17.02 5.76 0.94
CA GLU A 49 -18.41 5.67 0.49
C GLU A 49 -18.71 6.64 -0.66
N GLU A 50 -18.08 7.81 -0.66
CA GLU A 50 -18.15 8.78 -1.76
C GLU A 50 -17.62 8.25 -3.09
N LEU A 51 -16.56 7.43 -3.07
CA LEU A 51 -16.02 6.80 -4.29
C LEU A 51 -16.93 5.68 -4.77
N LEU A 52 -17.50 4.89 -3.84
CA LEU A 52 -18.51 3.88 -4.18
C LEU A 52 -19.73 4.53 -4.85
N GLN A 53 -20.21 5.64 -4.29
CA GLN A 53 -21.34 6.38 -4.84
C GLN A 53 -21.01 6.99 -6.22
N GLN A 54 -19.81 7.54 -6.41
CA GLN A 54 -19.39 8.08 -7.71
C GLN A 54 -19.29 6.99 -8.78
N VAL A 55 -18.82 5.79 -8.43
CA VAL A 55 -18.74 4.65 -9.34
C VAL A 55 -20.15 4.14 -9.71
N ALA A 56 -21.05 4.06 -8.73
CA ALA A 56 -22.45 3.71 -8.97
C ALA A 56 -23.13 4.73 -9.91
N ASP A 57 -23.01 6.03 -9.60
CA ASP A 57 -23.55 7.13 -10.41
C ASP A 57 -23.01 7.13 -11.84
N TYR A 58 -21.70 6.86 -12.01
CA TYR A 58 -21.07 6.75 -13.33
C TYR A 58 -21.65 5.59 -14.13
N THR A 59 -21.80 4.43 -13.47
CA THR A 59 -22.35 3.21 -14.07
C THR A 59 -23.81 3.41 -14.49
N ASP A 60 -24.65 4.00 -13.63
CA ASP A 60 -26.05 4.29 -13.93
C ASP A 60 -26.19 5.29 -15.08
N LYS A 61 -25.35 6.34 -15.11
CA LYS A 61 -25.33 7.32 -16.21
C LYS A 61 -24.88 6.71 -17.53
N LEU A 62 -24.00 5.70 -17.50
CA LEU A 62 -23.56 4.96 -18.67
C LEU A 62 -24.65 4.03 -19.20
N ILE A 63 -25.32 3.29 -18.31
CA ILE A 63 -26.47 2.44 -18.63
C ILE A 63 -27.59 3.29 -19.24
N ALA A 64 -27.92 4.43 -18.62
CA ALA A 64 -28.96 5.34 -19.11
C ALA A 64 -28.65 5.95 -20.48
N LYS A 65 -27.37 6.05 -20.86
CA LYS A 65 -26.94 6.57 -22.17
C LYS A 65 -26.87 5.50 -23.25
N GLY A 66 -27.29 4.26 -22.96
CA GLY A 66 -27.16 3.13 -23.89
C GLY A 66 -25.71 2.77 -24.18
N GLY A 67 -24.81 3.10 -23.26
CA GLY A 67 -23.38 2.88 -23.41
C GLY A 67 -23.04 1.38 -23.44
N PRO A 68 -22.10 0.95 -24.29
CA PRO A 68 -21.67 -0.44 -24.36
C PRO A 68 -21.00 -0.86 -23.05
N PHE A 69 -21.37 -2.06 -22.56
CA PHE A 69 -20.61 -2.76 -21.53
C PHE A 69 -19.32 -3.26 -22.18
N TYR A 70 -18.31 -2.41 -22.28
CA TYR A 70 -16.99 -2.91 -22.65
C TYR A 70 -16.48 -3.76 -21.49
N THR A 71 -16.33 -5.05 -21.74
CA THR A 71 -15.52 -5.93 -20.91
C THR A 71 -14.09 -5.39 -20.85
N THR A 72 -13.36 -5.76 -19.80
CA THR A 72 -11.95 -5.36 -19.65
C THR A 72 -11.14 -5.66 -20.92
N GLU A 73 -11.44 -6.76 -21.61
CA GLU A 73 -10.83 -7.12 -22.90
C GLU A 73 -11.14 -6.13 -24.03
N GLU A 74 -12.40 -5.71 -24.21
CA GLU A 74 -12.76 -4.75 -25.25
C GLU A 74 -12.11 -3.36 -25.04
N VAL A 75 -11.91 -2.97 -23.78
CA VAL A 75 -11.17 -1.74 -23.45
C VAL A 75 -9.69 -1.87 -23.81
N PHE A 76 -9.06 -3.01 -23.50
CA PHE A 76 -7.66 -3.25 -23.85
C PHE A 76 -7.46 -3.33 -25.36
N ASP A 77 -8.35 -3.99 -26.09
CA ASP A 77 -8.29 -4.06 -27.55
C ASP A 77 -8.44 -2.67 -28.20
N GLU A 78 -9.30 -1.80 -27.66
CA GLU A 78 -9.42 -0.45 -28.18
C GLU A 78 -8.21 0.44 -27.85
N ILE A 79 -7.57 0.23 -26.70
CA ILE A 79 -6.30 0.88 -26.34
C ILE A 79 -5.18 0.41 -27.27
N ASP A 80 -5.03 -0.90 -27.45
CA ASP A 80 -4.01 -1.49 -28.33
C ASP A 80 -4.14 -0.96 -29.76
N LYS A 81 -5.38 -0.87 -30.26
CA LYS A 81 -5.69 -0.31 -31.58
C LYS A 81 -5.36 1.18 -31.69
N LYS A 82 -5.62 1.98 -30.65
CA LYS A 82 -5.29 3.42 -30.64
C LYS A 82 -3.78 3.67 -30.52
N MET A 83 -3.07 2.78 -29.84
CA MET A 83 -1.63 2.85 -29.65
C MET A 83 -0.83 2.21 -30.80
N GLY A 84 -1.52 1.55 -31.75
CA GLY A 84 -0.91 0.89 -32.90
C GLY A 84 -0.09 -0.34 -32.52
N TRP A 85 -0.41 -0.98 -31.39
CA TRP A 85 0.28 -2.16 -30.88
C TRP A 85 -0.25 -3.46 -31.50
N LYS A 86 -1.45 -3.41 -32.11
CA LYS A 86 -2.04 -4.42 -32.99
C LYS A 86 -2.73 -3.77 -34.19
#